data_AF-A0A6G1R2H4-F1
#
_entry.id   AF-A0A6G1R2H4-F1
#
_cell.length_a   1.000
_cell.length_b   1.000
_cell.length_c   1.000
_cell.angle_alpha   90.00
_cell.angle_beta   90.00
_cell.angle_gamma   90.00
#
_symmetry.space_group_name_H-M   'P 1'
#
loop_
_entity.id
_entity.type
_entity.pdbx_description
1 polymer ?
#
loop_
_entity_poly.entity_id
_entity_poly.type
_entity_poly.pdbx_seq_one_letter_code
_entity_poly.pdbx_strand_id
1 'polypeptide(L)'
;PRQRGCGGVGTAGGGFRPSRVAVVVKTTRYEFEQQRYRYAGLSEEDLKQLLALKGSNYAGLLERHRIHTKNVEHIVDSLRNERIEVRLVKRREYNEDTVRWADAVISAGGDGTMLLAASKVFDKFKPVIGVNTDPERSEGHLCLPVRYTRSFPEALQKLYCGEFRWQWRQRIRLYLEGTGINPAPVDLHEQQLSQEQHSRAHINERFQDQRSDISGPHLLPVRALNEVFIGESLSSRASYYEISVDDGPWEKQKSSGLNVCTGTGSKAWSYNINKVAHQAVEEILNIAKKHGSLNMPLNTELVQKVTNDYNESLLYSPEEPKMFFSIREPIVNRVFSSSRQRGFSSK
;
A
#
# COMPACT_ATOMS: atom_id res chain seq x y z
N PRO A 1 19.51 46.64 2.72
CA PRO A 1 20.46 45.55 2.37
C PRO A 1 19.82 44.17 2.60
N ARG A 2 19.33 43.59 1.50
CA ARG A 2 18.87 42.21 1.27
C ARG A 2 17.74 41.65 2.15
N GLN A 3 16.51 41.99 1.74
CA GLN A 3 15.34 41.12 1.84
C GLN A 3 15.55 39.83 1.00
N ARG A 4 15.24 38.68 1.59
CA ARG A 4 14.75 37.46 0.90
C ARG A 4 13.55 37.04 1.74
N GLY A 5 12.30 37.21 1.33
CA GLY A 5 11.73 36.83 0.04
C GLY A 5 10.89 35.58 0.26
N CYS A 6 9.81 35.71 1.04
CA CYS A 6 8.76 34.70 1.17
C CYS A 6 8.05 34.60 -0.19
N GLY A 7 8.36 33.58 -0.98
CA GLY A 7 7.51 33.14 -2.09
C GLY A 7 6.72 31.92 -1.61
N GLY A 8 5.42 31.79 -1.73
CA GLY A 8 4.43 32.57 -2.46
C GLY A 8 3.27 31.61 -2.65
N VAL A 9 2.19 31.78 -1.88
CA VAL A 9 0.93 31.09 -2.09
C VAL A 9 0.23 31.83 -3.24
N GLY A 10 0.25 31.27 -4.45
CA GLY A 10 -0.59 31.72 -5.57
C GLY A 10 -1.83 30.83 -5.63
N THR A 11 -3.04 31.31 -5.34
CA THR A 11 -3.98 32.01 -6.24
C THR A 11 -4.37 31.19 -7.49
N ALA A 12 -5.68 31.10 -7.71
CA ALA A 12 -6.36 30.36 -8.77
C ALA A 12 -5.73 30.52 -10.18
N GLY A 13 -5.53 29.40 -10.88
CA GLY A 13 -5.16 29.37 -12.30
C GLY A 13 -3.73 28.88 -12.67
N GLY A 14 -2.97 28.25 -11.77
CA GLY A 14 -1.62 27.77 -12.08
C GLY A 14 -1.51 26.25 -12.17
N GLY A 15 -1.31 25.69 -13.37
CA GLY A 15 -0.98 24.28 -13.53
C GLY A 15 0.48 23.95 -13.18
N PHE A 16 0.82 22.67 -13.15
CA PHE A 16 2.11 22.17 -12.69
C PHE A 16 2.96 21.66 -13.86
N ARG A 17 4.14 22.26 -14.09
CA ARG A 17 5.06 21.88 -15.17
C ARG A 17 6.42 21.46 -14.59
N PRO A 18 6.68 20.15 -14.40
CA PRO A 18 7.97 19.68 -13.90
C PRO A 18 9.03 19.80 -14.99
N SER A 19 10.26 20.19 -14.62
CA SER A 19 11.42 20.14 -15.53
C SER A 19 12.13 18.78 -15.43
N ARG A 20 12.05 18.13 -14.26
CA ARG A 20 12.67 16.83 -13.97
C ARG A 20 11.67 15.87 -13.36
N VAL A 21 11.58 14.66 -13.89
CA VAL A 21 10.67 13.62 -13.40
C VAL A 21 11.41 12.31 -13.17
N ALA A 22 11.22 11.74 -11.98
CA ALA A 22 11.64 10.37 -11.70
C ALA A 22 10.48 9.42 -12.01
N VAL A 23 10.67 8.48 -12.91
CA VAL A 23 9.70 7.44 -13.25
C VAL A 23 10.11 6.14 -12.54
N VAL A 24 9.36 5.76 -11.51
CA VAL A 24 9.56 4.55 -10.73
C VAL A 24 8.79 3.41 -11.36
N VAL A 25 9.50 2.40 -11.87
CA VAL A 25 8.91 1.33 -12.67
C VAL A 25 8.72 0.06 -11.85
N LYS A 26 7.58 -0.61 -12.06
CA LYS A 26 7.33 -1.95 -11.52
C LYS A 26 8.32 -2.98 -12.09
N THR A 27 9.01 -3.73 -11.24
CA THR A 27 9.63 -4.98 -11.67
C THR A 27 8.52 -5.99 -11.95
N THR A 28 8.38 -6.42 -13.21
CA THR A 28 7.33 -7.38 -13.57
C THR A 28 7.63 -8.76 -13.00
N ARG A 29 6.61 -9.60 -12.80
CA ARG A 29 6.85 -10.99 -12.37
C ARG A 29 7.73 -11.75 -13.36
N TYR A 30 7.54 -11.54 -14.67
CA TYR A 30 8.41 -12.10 -15.70
C TYR A 30 9.87 -11.71 -15.47
N GLU A 31 10.13 -10.40 -15.29
CA GLU A 31 11.47 -9.89 -15.08
C GLU A 31 12.10 -10.40 -13.78
N PHE A 32 11.32 -10.44 -12.70
CA PHE A 32 11.77 -10.96 -11.40
C PHE A 32 12.20 -12.41 -11.49
N GLU A 33 11.37 -13.26 -12.10
CA GLU A 33 11.70 -14.66 -12.35
C GLU A 33 12.96 -14.72 -13.21
N GLN A 34 13.01 -14.03 -14.35
CA GLN A 34 14.18 -14.02 -15.24
C GLN A 34 15.48 -13.62 -14.53
N GLN A 35 15.46 -12.61 -13.66
CA GLN A 35 16.62 -12.21 -12.86
C GLN A 35 17.08 -13.31 -11.90
N ARG A 36 16.12 -13.93 -11.19
CA ARG A 36 16.40 -15.06 -10.29
C ARG A 36 16.98 -16.27 -11.02
N TYR A 37 16.50 -16.55 -12.23
CA TYR A 37 16.91 -17.70 -13.04
C TYR A 37 18.22 -17.47 -13.80
N ARG A 38 18.49 -16.25 -14.29
CA ARG A 38 19.81 -15.89 -14.86
C ARG A 38 20.92 -16.05 -13.83
N TYR A 39 20.66 -15.72 -12.57
CA TYR A 39 21.62 -15.95 -11.48
C TYR A 39 21.93 -17.45 -11.26
N ALA A 40 21.01 -18.34 -11.64
CA ALA A 40 21.17 -19.79 -11.54
C ALA A 40 21.76 -20.45 -12.81
N GLY A 41 22.08 -19.67 -13.86
CA GLY A 41 22.69 -20.19 -15.10
C GLY A 41 21.78 -21.03 -15.99
N LEU A 42 20.46 -20.95 -15.81
CA LEU A 42 19.47 -21.77 -16.53
C LEU A 42 19.07 -21.16 -17.88
N SER A 43 18.67 -22.02 -18.83
CA SER A 43 18.19 -21.61 -20.14
C SER A 43 16.76 -21.05 -20.11
N GLU A 44 16.31 -20.43 -21.20
CA GLU A 44 14.91 -19.95 -21.32
C GLU A 44 13.90 -21.10 -21.36
N GLU A 45 14.28 -22.28 -21.87
CA GLU A 45 13.41 -23.46 -21.85
C GLU A 45 13.24 -24.02 -20.44
N ASP A 46 14.31 -24.03 -19.64
CA ASP A 46 14.23 -24.42 -18.22
C ASP A 46 13.30 -23.47 -17.45
N LEU A 47 13.37 -22.17 -17.75
CA LEU A 47 12.47 -21.16 -17.16
C LEU A 47 11.00 -21.47 -17.48
N LYS A 48 10.68 -21.82 -18.73
CA LYS A 48 9.32 -22.19 -19.14
C LYS A 48 8.83 -23.42 -18.39
N GLN A 49 9.65 -24.47 -18.30
CA GLN A 49 9.30 -25.70 -17.59
C GLN A 49 9.09 -25.45 -16.09
N LEU A 50 10.00 -24.70 -15.45
CA LEU A 50 9.90 -24.38 -14.02
C LEU A 50 8.69 -23.52 -13.68
N LEU A 51 8.35 -22.56 -14.54
CA LEU A 51 7.13 -21.77 -14.36
C LEU A 51 5.88 -22.64 -14.51
N ALA A 52 5.86 -23.55 -15.48
CA ALA A 52 4.75 -24.49 -15.66
C ALA A 52 4.59 -25.40 -14.42
N LEU A 53 5.68 -25.93 -13.86
CA LEU A 53 5.66 -26.72 -12.61
C LEU A 53 5.12 -25.93 -11.41
N LYS A 54 5.33 -24.61 -11.37
CA LYS A 54 4.76 -23.69 -10.39
C LYS A 54 3.35 -23.22 -10.74
N GLY A 55 2.68 -23.83 -11.72
CA GLY A 55 1.33 -23.47 -12.17
C GLY A 55 1.26 -22.09 -12.84
N SER A 56 2.35 -21.61 -13.43
CA SER A 56 2.44 -20.27 -14.02
C SER A 56 2.59 -20.32 -15.54
N ASN A 57 1.78 -19.55 -16.26
CA ASN A 57 1.80 -19.46 -17.72
C ASN A 57 2.89 -18.47 -18.20
N TYR A 58 3.96 -18.99 -18.80
CA TYR A 58 5.06 -18.19 -19.35
C TYR A 58 4.61 -17.17 -20.39
N ALA A 59 3.81 -17.60 -21.38
CA ALA A 59 3.36 -16.74 -22.47
C ALA A 59 2.53 -15.56 -21.93
N GLY A 60 1.63 -15.84 -20.98
CA GLY A 60 0.86 -14.80 -20.30
C GLY A 60 1.74 -13.83 -19.49
N LEU A 61 2.77 -14.32 -18.80
CA LEU A 61 3.72 -13.45 -18.08
C LEU A 61 4.50 -12.54 -19.04
N LEU A 62 4.98 -13.09 -20.16
CA LEU A 62 5.73 -12.36 -21.18
C LEU A 62 4.85 -11.32 -21.89
N GLU A 63 3.62 -11.67 -22.25
CA GLU A 63 2.66 -10.74 -22.83
C GLU A 63 2.42 -9.53 -21.92
N ARG A 64 2.15 -9.78 -20.62
CA ARG A 64 1.93 -8.70 -19.65
C ARG A 64 3.19 -7.87 -19.41
N HIS A 65 4.36 -8.49 -19.47
CA HIS A 65 5.63 -7.76 -19.44
C HIS A 65 5.75 -6.81 -20.63
N ARG A 66 5.43 -7.27 -21.86
CA ARG A 66 5.45 -6.42 -23.06
C ARG A 66 4.46 -5.27 -22.98
N ILE A 67 3.22 -5.52 -22.52
CA ILE A 67 2.21 -4.47 -22.31
C ILE A 67 2.72 -3.42 -21.33
N HIS A 68 3.26 -3.86 -20.18
CA HIS A 68 3.84 -2.98 -19.19
C HIS A 68 4.98 -2.14 -19.77
N THR A 69 5.96 -2.76 -20.42
CA THR A 69 7.12 -2.08 -21.01
C THR A 69 6.70 -1.05 -22.05
N LYS A 70 5.78 -1.41 -22.95
CA LYS A 70 5.24 -0.49 -23.96
C LYS A 70 4.58 0.73 -23.33
N ASN A 71 3.81 0.55 -22.26
CA ASN A 71 3.15 1.66 -21.57
C ASN A 71 4.15 2.53 -20.78
N VAL A 72 5.22 1.94 -20.24
CA VAL A 72 6.33 2.70 -19.61
C VAL A 72 7.05 3.54 -20.65
N GLU A 73 7.39 2.98 -21.80
CA GLU A 73 8.01 3.69 -22.93
C GLU A 73 7.13 4.86 -23.37
N HIS A 74 5.82 4.62 -23.55
CA HIS A 74 4.87 5.67 -23.90
C HIS A 74 4.88 6.85 -22.90
N ILE A 75 4.92 6.58 -21.59
CA ILE A 75 5.01 7.62 -20.55
C ILE A 75 6.32 8.40 -20.68
N VAL A 76 7.45 7.70 -20.80
CA VAL A 76 8.79 8.30 -20.86
C VAL A 76 8.94 9.16 -22.12
N ASP A 77 8.52 8.65 -23.27
CA ASP A 77 8.60 9.38 -24.54
C ASP A 77 7.71 10.62 -24.52
N SER A 78 6.51 10.52 -23.96
CA SER A 78 5.61 11.67 -23.79
C SER A 78 6.24 12.77 -22.93
N LEU A 79 6.94 12.42 -21.85
CA LEU A 79 7.66 13.39 -21.01
C LEU A 79 8.84 14.02 -21.77
N ARG A 80 9.64 13.22 -22.46
CA ARG A 80 10.82 13.68 -23.21
C ARG A 80 10.43 14.60 -24.38
N ASN A 81 9.31 14.33 -25.05
CA ASN A 81 8.77 15.18 -26.11
C ASN A 81 8.41 16.58 -25.60
N GLU A 82 8.01 16.70 -24.34
CA GLU A 82 7.78 17.98 -23.64
C GLU A 82 9.08 18.57 -23.04
N ARG A 83 10.25 18.05 -23.43
CA ARG A 83 11.59 18.46 -22.97
C ARG A 83 11.80 18.30 -21.46
N ILE A 84 11.09 17.37 -20.82
CA ILE A 84 11.29 17.01 -19.42
C ILE A 84 12.47 16.03 -19.32
N GLU A 85 13.39 16.29 -18.39
CA GLU A 85 14.47 15.36 -18.07
C GLU A 85 13.89 14.20 -17.26
N VAL A 86 14.12 12.96 -17.71
CA VAL A 86 13.52 11.76 -17.11
C VAL A 86 14.59 10.82 -16.55
N ARG A 87 14.48 10.47 -15.27
CA ARG A 87 15.20 9.34 -14.67
C ARG A 87 14.27 8.16 -14.51
N LEU A 88 14.51 7.11 -15.29
CA LEU A 88 13.83 5.83 -15.14
C LEU A 88 14.54 5.00 -14.09
N VAL A 89 13.85 4.61 -13.02
CA VAL A 89 14.45 3.90 -11.88
C VAL A 89 13.61 2.70 -11.47
N LYS A 90 14.27 1.63 -11.04
CA LYS A 90 13.61 0.47 -10.43
C LYS A 90 13.77 0.50 -8.91
N ARG A 91 13.10 -0.43 -8.21
CA ARG A 91 13.10 -0.50 -6.73
C ARG A 91 14.49 -0.35 -6.11
N ARG A 92 15.49 -1.09 -6.60
CA ARG A 92 16.86 -1.09 -6.05
C ARG A 92 17.59 0.25 -6.20
N GLU A 93 17.24 1.01 -7.22
CA GLU A 93 17.87 2.30 -7.54
C GLU A 93 17.09 3.48 -6.94
N TYR A 94 15.82 3.26 -6.58
CA TYR A 94 14.95 4.30 -6.08
C TYR A 94 15.25 4.66 -4.62
N ASN A 95 15.79 5.86 -4.42
CA ASN A 95 16.23 6.38 -3.13
C ASN A 95 15.87 7.86 -2.95
N GLU A 96 16.24 8.41 -1.79
CA GLU A 96 15.94 9.82 -1.47
C GLU A 96 16.66 10.81 -2.40
N ASP A 97 17.84 10.49 -2.93
CA ASP A 97 18.54 11.33 -3.90
C ASP A 97 17.74 11.46 -5.20
N THR A 98 17.12 10.38 -5.63
CA THR A 98 16.22 10.38 -6.78
C THR A 98 15.02 11.29 -6.53
N VAL A 99 14.43 11.22 -5.33
CA VAL A 99 13.30 12.08 -4.93
C VAL A 99 13.72 13.55 -4.84
N ARG A 100 14.90 13.85 -4.29
CA ARG A 100 15.44 15.21 -4.19
C ARG A 100 15.68 15.83 -5.56
N TRP A 101 16.20 15.06 -6.51
CA TRP A 101 16.48 15.52 -7.86
C TRP A 101 15.23 15.85 -8.69
N ALA A 102 14.16 15.07 -8.56
CA ALA A 102 12.97 15.22 -9.40
C ALA A 102 12.02 16.32 -8.88
N ASP A 103 11.33 17.05 -9.75
CA ASP A 103 10.26 17.97 -9.36
C ASP A 103 8.96 17.21 -9.05
N ALA A 104 8.74 16.07 -9.71
CA ALA A 104 7.67 15.12 -9.41
C ALA A 104 8.12 13.67 -9.59
N VAL A 105 7.46 12.75 -8.90
CA VAL A 105 7.67 11.31 -9.03
C VAL A 105 6.46 10.70 -9.73
N ILE A 106 6.69 9.92 -10.78
CA ILE A 106 5.65 9.15 -11.46
C ILE A 106 5.87 7.68 -11.15
N SER A 107 4.87 7.00 -10.60
CA SER A 107 4.91 5.54 -10.45
C SER A 107 4.27 4.87 -11.67
N ALA A 108 5.03 4.11 -12.43
CA ALA A 108 4.56 3.36 -13.58
C ALA A 108 4.34 1.88 -13.19
N GLY A 109 3.11 1.56 -12.81
CA GLY A 109 2.73 0.28 -12.21
C GLY A 109 1.36 0.34 -11.54
N GLY A 110 1.02 -0.69 -10.77
CA GLY A 110 -0.20 -0.67 -9.96
C GLY A 110 -0.01 0.06 -8.62
N ASP A 111 -0.97 -0.08 -7.72
CA ASP A 111 -0.94 0.56 -6.39
C ASP A 111 0.32 0.21 -5.58
N GLY A 112 0.84 -1.02 -5.69
CA GLY A 112 2.10 -1.41 -5.03
C GLY A 112 3.32 -0.59 -5.49
N THR A 113 3.37 -0.18 -6.75
CA THR A 113 4.44 0.69 -7.26
C THR A 113 4.23 2.13 -6.78
N MET A 114 2.98 2.57 -6.65
CA MET A 114 2.64 3.86 -6.04
C MET A 114 3.06 3.92 -4.56
N LEU A 115 2.85 2.84 -3.81
CA LEU A 115 3.32 2.73 -2.41
C LEU A 115 4.85 2.80 -2.32
N LEU A 116 5.56 2.11 -3.21
CA LEU A 116 7.01 2.20 -3.30
C LEU A 116 7.47 3.64 -3.58
N ALA A 117 6.89 4.31 -4.58
CA ALA A 117 7.19 5.70 -4.88
C ALA A 117 6.92 6.61 -3.69
N ALA A 118 5.74 6.51 -3.07
CA ALA A 118 5.41 7.30 -1.90
C ALA A 118 6.33 7.02 -0.70
N SER A 119 6.88 5.81 -0.55
CA SER A 119 7.70 5.40 0.61
C SER A 119 8.91 6.29 0.88
N LYS A 120 9.50 6.91 -0.16
CA LYS A 120 10.69 7.77 -0.06
C LYS A 120 10.38 9.27 -0.15
N VAL A 121 9.10 9.63 -0.29
CA VAL A 121 8.65 11.03 -0.40
C VAL A 121 8.22 11.53 0.98
N PHE A 122 9.05 12.40 1.57
CA PHE A 122 8.82 13.00 2.88
C PHE A 122 8.41 14.47 2.83
N ASP A 123 8.73 15.15 1.73
CA ASP A 123 8.31 16.53 1.45
C ASP A 123 6.86 16.53 1.01
N LYS A 124 6.05 17.31 1.74
CA LYS A 124 4.61 17.44 1.52
C LYS A 124 4.28 18.10 0.17
N PHE A 125 5.20 18.88 -0.40
CA PHE A 125 5.00 19.57 -1.68
C PHE A 125 5.53 18.78 -2.88
N LYS A 126 6.14 17.61 -2.67
CA LYS A 126 6.64 16.75 -3.75
C LYS A 126 5.50 15.90 -4.33
N PRO A 127 5.06 16.16 -5.57
CA PRO A 127 3.96 15.41 -6.14
C PRO A 127 4.35 13.96 -6.47
N VAL A 128 3.42 13.04 -6.21
CA VAL A 128 3.52 11.64 -6.64
C VAL A 128 2.30 11.33 -7.50
N ILE A 129 2.54 10.87 -8.73
CA ILE A 129 1.49 10.63 -9.74
C ILE A 129 1.54 9.16 -10.13
N GLY A 130 0.45 8.42 -9.90
CA GLY A 130 0.35 7.02 -10.28
C GLY A 130 -0.18 6.83 -11.70
N VAL A 131 0.47 5.98 -12.50
CA VAL A 131 -0.02 5.57 -13.82
C VAL A 131 -0.07 4.05 -13.88
N ASN A 132 -1.28 3.50 -14.03
CA ASN A 132 -1.45 2.06 -14.15
C ASN A 132 -1.02 1.54 -15.51
N THR A 133 0.12 0.85 -15.58
CA THR A 133 0.70 0.32 -16.82
C THR A 133 0.06 -0.98 -17.33
N ASP A 134 -0.85 -1.61 -16.58
CA ASP A 134 -1.56 -2.84 -17.00
C ASP A 134 -2.99 -2.83 -16.41
N PRO A 135 -3.85 -1.90 -16.87
CA PRO A 135 -5.19 -1.68 -16.29
C PRO A 135 -6.18 -2.80 -16.58
N GLU A 136 -5.88 -3.70 -17.51
CA GLU A 136 -6.73 -4.86 -17.82
C GLU A 136 -6.66 -5.94 -16.73
N ARG A 137 -5.56 -5.98 -15.97
CA ARG A 137 -5.30 -7.03 -14.98
C ARG A 137 -5.29 -6.53 -13.53
N SER A 138 -5.20 -5.22 -13.34
CA SER A 138 -5.13 -4.65 -12.00
C SER A 138 -5.93 -3.37 -11.90
N GLU A 139 -6.68 -3.26 -10.81
CA GLU A 139 -7.24 -1.99 -10.38
C GLU A 139 -6.10 -1.09 -9.87
N GLY A 140 -6.21 0.21 -10.13
CA GLY A 140 -5.26 1.22 -9.65
C GLY A 140 -6.00 2.31 -8.89
N HIS A 141 -6.39 2.05 -7.64
CA HIS A 141 -7.14 3.01 -6.83
C HIS A 141 -6.34 4.27 -6.49
N LEU A 142 -5.01 4.18 -6.57
CA LEU A 142 -4.08 5.29 -6.33
C LEU A 142 -3.56 5.91 -7.63
N CYS A 143 -3.89 5.32 -8.78
CA CYS A 143 -3.43 5.77 -10.08
C CYS A 143 -4.45 6.70 -10.75
N LEU A 144 -3.97 7.46 -11.74
CA LEU A 144 -4.80 8.22 -12.65
C LEU A 144 -5.83 7.30 -13.35
N PRO A 145 -6.98 7.84 -13.78
CA PRO A 145 -7.97 7.11 -14.57
C PRO A 145 -7.35 6.33 -15.72
N VAL A 146 -7.80 5.09 -15.93
CA VAL A 146 -7.20 4.10 -16.86
C VAL A 146 -7.01 4.60 -18.29
N ARG A 147 -7.84 5.56 -18.74
CA ARG A 147 -7.69 6.20 -20.06
C ARG A 147 -6.32 6.86 -20.25
N TYR A 148 -5.75 7.43 -19.18
CA TYR A 148 -4.49 8.16 -19.23
C TYR A 148 -3.27 7.26 -19.35
N THR A 149 -3.42 5.94 -19.21
CA THR A 149 -2.37 4.98 -19.59
C THR A 149 -2.12 5.00 -21.09
N ARG A 150 -3.18 5.14 -21.89
CA ARG A 150 -3.11 5.16 -23.37
C ARG A 150 -2.99 6.58 -23.93
N SER A 151 -3.48 7.56 -23.17
CA SER A 151 -3.49 8.98 -23.55
C SER A 151 -2.71 9.82 -22.55
N PHE A 152 -1.47 9.40 -22.25
CA PHE A 152 -0.65 10.08 -21.25
C PHE A 152 -0.35 11.56 -21.60
N PRO A 153 -0.16 11.95 -22.88
CA PRO A 153 -0.04 13.37 -23.25
C PRO A 153 -1.24 14.23 -22.83
N GLU A 154 -2.47 13.69 -22.88
CA GLU A 154 -3.66 14.40 -22.40
C GLU A 154 -3.57 14.66 -20.89
N ALA A 155 -3.07 13.69 -20.12
CA ALA A 155 -2.84 13.87 -18.69
C ALA A 155 -1.78 14.97 -18.42
N LEU A 156 -0.71 15.03 -19.22
CA LEU A 156 0.27 16.11 -19.09
C LEU A 156 -0.34 17.49 -19.36
N GLN A 157 -1.13 17.63 -20.43
CA GLN A 157 -1.80 18.90 -20.72
C GLN A 157 -2.74 19.32 -19.58
N LYS A 158 -3.55 18.38 -19.06
CA LYS A 158 -4.41 18.65 -17.91
C LYS A 158 -3.64 19.03 -16.65
N LEU A 159 -2.49 18.42 -16.43
CA LEU A 159 -1.58 18.78 -15.34
C LEU A 159 -1.05 20.21 -15.51
N TYR A 160 -0.69 20.60 -16.73
CA TYR A 160 -0.17 21.92 -17.08
C TYR A 160 -1.22 23.02 -17.03
N CYS A 161 -2.49 22.68 -17.26
CA CYS A 161 -3.63 23.56 -17.15
C CYS A 161 -4.19 23.64 -15.73
N GLY A 162 -3.72 22.79 -14.80
CA GLY A 162 -4.24 22.74 -13.43
C GLY A 162 -5.63 22.12 -13.31
N GLU A 163 -6.00 21.25 -14.26
CA GLU A 163 -7.30 20.56 -14.29
C GLU A 163 -7.36 19.35 -13.34
N PHE A 164 -6.22 18.94 -12.77
CA PHE A 164 -6.19 17.95 -11.69
C PHE A 164 -6.25 18.61 -10.32
N ARG A 165 -6.95 17.96 -9.39
CA ARG A 165 -6.89 18.29 -7.96
C ARG A 165 -5.78 17.49 -7.28
N TRP A 166 -4.90 18.18 -6.56
CA TRP A 166 -3.98 17.54 -5.63
C TRP A 166 -4.73 16.98 -4.43
N GLN A 167 -4.50 15.71 -4.10
CA GLN A 167 -5.10 15.06 -2.94
C GLN A 167 -4.03 14.86 -1.87
N TRP A 168 -4.30 15.39 -0.67
CA TRP A 168 -3.44 15.16 0.49
C TRP A 168 -3.74 13.78 1.07
N ARG A 169 -2.71 12.99 1.35
CA ARG A 169 -2.90 11.64 1.91
C ARG A 169 -2.22 11.55 3.27
N GLN A 170 -2.99 11.23 4.29
CA GLN A 170 -2.45 10.97 5.62
C GLN A 170 -1.54 9.74 5.60
N ARG A 171 -0.54 9.74 6.49
CA ARG A 171 0.40 8.62 6.67
C ARG A 171 0.61 8.37 8.16
N ILE A 172 0.71 7.09 8.52
CA ILE A 172 0.93 6.69 9.92
C ILE A 172 2.41 6.84 10.26
N ARG A 173 2.67 7.49 11.40
CA ARG A 173 3.99 7.55 12.06
C ARG A 173 4.00 6.57 13.22
N LEU A 174 5.15 5.92 13.44
CA LEU A 174 5.29 4.87 14.44
C LEU A 174 6.42 5.23 15.40
N TYR A 175 6.15 5.07 16.68
CA TYR A 175 7.15 5.10 17.74
C TYR A 175 7.29 3.69 18.29
N LEU A 176 8.53 3.24 18.48
CA LEU A 176 8.85 1.97 19.13
C LEU A 176 9.70 2.22 20.36
N GLU A 177 9.42 1.49 21.44
CA GLU A 177 10.17 1.53 22.69
C GLU A 177 10.35 0.11 23.20
N GLY A 178 11.53 -0.20 23.74
CA GLY A 178 11.85 -1.51 24.29
C GLY A 178 13.22 -2.06 23.86
N THR A 179 13.48 -3.29 24.30
CA THR A 179 14.75 -3.97 24.06
C THR A 179 14.73 -4.76 22.76
N GLY A 180 15.88 -4.89 22.10
CA GLY A 180 16.03 -5.75 20.93
C GLY A 180 15.34 -5.25 19.66
N ILE A 181 15.04 -3.95 19.60
CA ILE A 181 14.49 -3.28 18.42
C ILE A 181 15.58 -3.13 17.36
N ASN A 182 15.27 -3.52 16.12
CA ASN A 182 16.07 -3.13 14.96
C ASN A 182 15.43 -1.85 14.35
N PRO A 183 16.05 -0.67 14.50
CA PRO A 183 15.48 0.57 13.98
C PRO A 183 15.59 0.67 12.46
N ALA A 184 16.45 -0.15 11.83
CA ALA A 184 16.62 -0.18 10.38
C ALA A 184 15.44 -0.93 9.74
N PRO A 185 14.61 -0.27 8.92
CA PRO A 185 13.50 -0.93 8.24
C PRO A 185 14.02 -1.97 7.24
N VAL A 186 13.38 -3.13 7.21
CA VAL A 186 13.68 -4.20 6.26
C VAL A 186 12.60 -4.24 5.16
N ASP A 187 13.02 -4.16 3.89
CA ASP A 187 12.10 -4.31 2.76
C ASP A 187 11.84 -5.79 2.47
N LEU A 188 10.67 -6.28 2.88
CA LEU A 188 10.26 -7.67 2.68
C LEU A 188 10.08 -8.06 1.21
N HIS A 189 9.93 -7.11 0.28
CA HIS A 189 9.76 -7.42 -1.14
C HIS A 189 11.05 -7.96 -1.78
N GLU A 190 12.21 -7.49 -1.32
CA GLU A 190 13.52 -7.99 -1.76
C GLU A 190 13.87 -9.31 -1.08
N GLN A 191 13.24 -9.55 0.07
CA GLN A 191 13.38 -10.71 0.92
C GLN A 191 12.19 -11.65 0.73
N GLN A 192 11.88 -12.10 -0.50
CA GLN A 192 11.10 -13.35 -0.68
C GLN A 192 11.93 -14.54 -0.19
N LEU A 193 12.17 -14.53 1.11
CA LEU A 193 12.85 -15.50 1.91
C LEU A 193 11.94 -16.74 1.88
N SER A 194 12.51 -17.90 1.61
CA SER A 194 11.85 -19.15 1.99
C SER A 194 11.49 -19.11 3.48
N GLN A 195 10.53 -19.93 3.92
CA GLN A 195 10.16 -20.02 5.34
C GLN A 195 11.38 -20.32 6.25
N GLU A 196 12.38 -21.05 5.73
CA GLU A 196 13.68 -21.26 6.37
C GLU A 196 14.51 -19.98 6.46
N GLN A 197 14.47 -19.12 5.45
CA GLN A 197 15.17 -17.85 5.43
C GLN A 197 14.48 -16.80 6.32
N HIS A 198 13.15 -16.83 6.48
CA HIS A 198 12.45 -16.06 7.52
C HIS A 198 12.87 -16.51 8.92
N SER A 199 12.95 -17.82 9.12
CA SER A 199 13.44 -18.42 10.37
C SER A 199 14.91 -18.04 10.61
N ARG A 200 15.77 -18.12 9.59
CA ARG A 200 17.20 -17.74 9.67
C ARG A 200 17.42 -16.23 9.76
N ALA A 201 16.57 -15.35 9.24
CA ALA A 201 16.67 -13.91 9.49
C ALA A 201 16.37 -13.62 10.96
N HIS A 202 15.35 -14.26 11.53
CA HIS A 202 15.06 -14.18 12.96
C HIS A 202 16.08 -14.91 13.86
N ILE A 203 16.76 -15.95 13.36
CA ILE A 203 17.72 -16.79 14.12
C ILE A 203 19.18 -16.30 13.95
N ASN A 204 19.63 -15.88 12.76
CA ASN A 204 20.99 -15.38 12.53
C ASN A 204 21.20 -13.97 13.11
N GLU A 205 20.14 -13.18 13.34
CA GLU A 205 20.23 -11.97 14.17
C GLU A 205 20.34 -12.27 15.68
N ARG A 206 20.47 -13.54 16.11
CA ARG A 206 20.89 -13.88 17.47
C ARG A 206 22.41 -13.95 17.64
N PHE A 207 23.21 -13.74 16.59
CA PHE A 207 24.68 -13.77 16.68
C PHE A 207 25.34 -12.53 16.05
N GLN A 208 24.94 -11.34 16.49
CA GLN A 208 25.82 -10.17 16.59
C GLN A 208 25.25 -9.26 17.69
N ASP A 209 25.92 -9.26 18.84
CA ASP A 209 25.67 -8.43 20.02
C ASP A 209 25.89 -6.93 19.73
N GLN A 210 25.00 -6.33 18.93
CA GLN A 210 24.85 -4.87 18.80
C GLN A 210 23.39 -4.45 18.71
N ARG A 211 22.49 -5.11 19.46
CA ARG A 211 21.13 -4.59 19.63
C ARG A 211 21.18 -3.45 20.62
N SER A 212 20.99 -2.21 20.16
CA SER A 212 20.93 -1.05 21.03
C SER A 212 19.68 -1.12 21.90
N ASP A 213 19.83 -0.98 23.22
CA ASP A 213 18.72 -0.60 24.09
C ASP A 213 18.29 0.81 23.70
N ILE A 214 17.09 0.92 23.13
CA ILE A 214 16.49 2.19 22.80
C ILE A 214 15.76 2.67 24.05
N SER A 215 16.36 3.65 24.75
CA SER A 215 15.73 4.31 25.88
C SER A 215 14.66 5.30 25.36
N GLY A 216 13.40 5.04 25.69
CA GLY A 216 12.27 5.89 25.33
C GLY A 216 11.68 5.64 23.93
N PRO A 217 10.56 6.31 23.60
CA PRO A 217 9.89 6.19 22.30
C PRO A 217 10.77 6.67 21.14
N HIS A 218 11.17 5.76 20.25
CA HIS A 218 11.94 6.05 19.05
C HIS A 218 11.06 6.11 17.80
N LEU A 219 11.09 7.26 17.13
CA LEU A 219 10.34 7.51 15.92
C LEU A 219 10.98 6.80 14.72
N LEU A 220 10.24 5.86 14.12
CA LEU A 220 10.72 5.16 12.93
C LEU A 220 10.89 6.10 11.72
N PRO A 221 11.89 5.87 10.86
CA PRO A 221 12.13 6.71 9.69
C PRO A 221 11.06 6.53 8.60
N VAL A 222 10.28 5.44 8.65
CA VAL A 222 9.23 5.14 7.67
C VAL A 222 7.89 5.80 7.97
N ARG A 223 7.04 5.88 6.95
CA ARG A 223 5.66 6.38 7.03
C ARG A 223 4.75 5.45 6.24
N ALA A 224 3.76 4.84 6.89
CA ALA A 224 2.83 3.94 6.21
C ALA A 224 1.75 4.75 5.49
N LEU A 225 1.61 4.57 4.17
CA LEU A 225 0.54 5.22 3.40
C LEU A 225 -0.79 4.49 3.56
N ASN A 226 -0.79 3.15 3.47
CA ASN A 226 -2.00 2.35 3.59
C ASN A 226 -2.24 1.93 5.04
N GLU A 227 -1.48 0.95 5.52
CA GLU A 227 -1.67 0.35 6.83
C GLU A 227 -0.36 0.01 7.53
N VAL A 228 -0.46 -0.12 8.84
CA VAL A 228 0.50 -0.79 9.72
C VAL A 228 -0.17 -2.08 10.20
N PHE A 229 0.55 -3.18 10.11
CA PHE A 229 0.13 -4.46 10.66
C PHE A 229 1.09 -4.91 11.73
N ILE A 230 0.51 -5.34 12.86
CA ILE A 230 1.25 -5.79 14.03
C ILE A 230 0.75 -7.20 14.35
N GLY A 231 1.67 -8.16 14.37
CA GLY A 231 1.35 -9.55 14.71
C GLY A 231 2.59 -10.42 14.80
N GLU A 232 2.38 -11.65 15.24
CA GLU A 232 3.38 -12.72 15.25
C GLU A 232 3.85 -13.04 13.83
N SER A 233 5.15 -13.34 13.68
CA SER A 233 5.75 -13.69 12.39
C SER A 233 5.45 -15.14 11.96
N LEU A 234 5.04 -16.00 12.90
CA LEU A 234 4.66 -17.38 12.65
C LEU A 234 3.14 -17.52 12.63
N SER A 235 2.59 -17.99 11.51
CA SER A 235 1.14 -18.11 11.29
C SER A 235 0.42 -19.06 12.25
N SER A 236 1.14 -19.99 12.88
CA SER A 236 0.59 -20.90 13.89
C SER A 236 0.49 -20.29 15.30
N ARG A 237 0.99 -19.07 15.50
CA ARG A 237 0.99 -18.37 16.79
C ARG A 237 0.01 -17.22 16.78
N ALA A 238 -0.84 -17.18 17.81
CA ALA A 238 -1.65 -16.01 18.10
C ALA A 238 -0.76 -14.91 18.67
N SER A 239 -1.05 -13.67 18.28
CA SER A 239 -0.45 -12.46 18.84
C SER A 239 -1.09 -12.13 20.18
N TYR A 240 -0.27 -11.69 21.13
CA TYR A 240 -0.70 -11.25 22.45
C TYR A 240 -0.23 -9.82 22.66
N TYR A 241 -1.15 -8.95 23.08
CA TYR A 241 -0.83 -7.55 23.34
C TYR A 241 -1.86 -6.93 24.29
N GLU A 242 -1.46 -5.84 24.92
CA GLU A 242 -2.38 -4.92 25.57
C GLU A 242 -2.56 -3.73 24.63
N ILE A 243 -3.81 -3.36 24.32
CA ILE A 243 -4.13 -2.22 23.46
C ILE A 243 -4.81 -1.13 24.29
N SER A 244 -4.38 0.10 24.07
CA SER A 244 -5.14 1.32 24.40
C SER A 244 -5.39 2.10 23.11
N VAL A 245 -6.56 2.73 23.00
CA VAL A 245 -6.95 3.59 21.87
C VAL A 245 -7.30 4.96 22.43
N ASP A 246 -6.76 6.02 21.82
CA ASP A 246 -6.99 7.42 22.22
C ASP A 246 -6.74 7.71 23.73
N ASP A 247 -5.72 7.08 24.32
CA ASP A 247 -5.41 7.11 25.77
C ASP A 247 -6.51 6.51 26.67
N GLY A 248 -7.36 5.66 26.09
CA GLY A 248 -8.40 4.91 26.79
C GLY A 248 -7.86 3.78 27.66
N PRO A 249 -8.76 3.00 28.28
CA PRO A 249 -8.38 1.87 29.12
C PRO A 249 -7.64 0.80 28.31
N TRP A 250 -6.68 0.15 28.97
CA TRP A 250 -5.95 -0.98 28.39
C TRP A 250 -6.82 -2.24 28.35
N GLU A 251 -6.81 -2.94 27.22
CA GLU A 251 -7.50 -4.21 27.02
C GLU A 251 -6.49 -5.30 26.65
N LYS A 252 -6.52 -6.42 27.39
CA LYS A 252 -5.75 -7.63 27.06
C LYS A 252 -6.38 -8.33 25.87
N GLN A 253 -5.57 -8.56 24.85
CA GLN A 253 -6.05 -9.10 23.59
C GLN A 253 -5.20 -10.26 23.11
N LYS A 254 -5.89 -11.23 22.52
CA LYS A 254 -5.30 -12.34 21.78
C LYS A 254 -5.98 -12.49 20.42
N SER A 255 -5.22 -12.54 19.33
CA SER A 255 -5.77 -12.56 17.96
C SER A 255 -4.73 -12.94 16.90
N SER A 256 -5.13 -12.92 15.63
CA SER A 256 -4.20 -13.10 14.50
C SER A 256 -3.42 -11.84 14.14
N GLY A 257 -3.69 -10.70 14.79
CA GLY A 257 -2.96 -9.45 14.59
C GLY A 257 -3.85 -8.20 14.60
N LEU A 258 -3.20 -7.04 14.62
CA LEU A 258 -3.81 -5.71 14.60
C LEU A 258 -3.50 -5.04 13.26
N ASN A 259 -4.54 -4.58 12.56
CA ASN A 259 -4.41 -3.74 11.38
C ASN A 259 -4.82 -2.31 11.74
N VAL A 260 -3.99 -1.32 11.39
CA VAL A 260 -4.31 0.11 11.53
C VAL A 260 -4.09 0.76 10.18
N CYS A 261 -5.13 1.33 9.58
CA CYS A 261 -5.05 1.92 8.24
C CYS A 261 -5.41 3.41 8.22
N THR A 262 -4.97 4.10 7.17
CA THR A 262 -5.40 5.46 6.80
C THR A 262 -6.60 5.43 5.85
N GLY A 263 -7.17 6.59 5.53
CA GLY A 263 -8.23 6.67 4.51
C GLY A 263 -7.77 6.16 3.13
N THR A 264 -6.47 6.21 2.84
CA THR A 264 -5.89 5.57 1.64
C THR A 264 -5.95 4.04 1.76
N GLY A 265 -5.56 3.48 2.92
CA GLY A 265 -5.59 2.04 3.18
C GLY A 265 -7.01 1.46 3.33
N SER A 266 -8.03 2.30 3.54
CA SER A 266 -9.43 1.88 3.67
C SER A 266 -9.98 1.17 2.42
N LYS A 267 -9.33 1.32 1.26
CA LYS A 267 -9.66 0.63 -0.01
C LYS A 267 -8.76 -0.58 -0.30
N ALA A 268 -7.79 -0.86 0.57
CA ALA A 268 -6.75 -1.85 0.35
C ALA A 268 -7.00 -3.12 1.19
N TRP A 269 -6.00 -3.60 1.92
CA TRP A 269 -6.14 -4.81 2.73
C TRP A 269 -7.17 -4.64 3.85
N SER A 270 -7.20 -3.46 4.48
CA SER A 270 -8.13 -3.17 5.56
C SER A 270 -9.60 -3.32 5.13
N TYR A 271 -9.95 -2.92 3.90
CA TYR A 271 -11.28 -3.18 3.32
C TYR A 271 -11.61 -4.67 3.31
N ASN A 272 -10.69 -5.47 2.76
CA ASN A 272 -10.95 -6.86 2.45
C ASN A 272 -11.08 -7.74 3.70
N ILE A 273 -10.42 -7.38 4.80
CA ILE A 273 -10.57 -8.10 6.07
C ILE A 273 -11.78 -7.66 6.90
N ASN A 274 -12.38 -6.50 6.58
CA ASN A 274 -13.50 -5.93 7.34
C ASN A 274 -14.84 -5.96 6.59
N LYS A 275 -14.83 -6.13 5.26
CA LYS A 275 -16.05 -6.22 4.46
C LYS A 275 -16.86 -7.46 4.80
N VAL A 276 -18.18 -7.36 4.65
CA VAL A 276 -19.09 -8.50 4.75
C VAL A 276 -19.46 -9.02 3.37
N ALA A 277 -19.59 -10.33 3.26
CA ALA A 277 -20.10 -10.99 2.07
C ALA A 277 -21.63 -10.95 2.07
N HIS A 278 -22.23 -10.91 0.87
CA HIS A 278 -23.68 -10.97 0.68
C HIS A 278 -24.31 -12.14 1.46
N GLN A 279 -23.69 -13.33 1.37
CA GLN A 279 -24.13 -14.53 2.06
C GLN A 279 -24.23 -14.33 3.59
N ALA A 280 -23.23 -13.69 4.21
CA ALA A 280 -23.22 -13.47 5.66
C ALA A 280 -24.37 -12.52 6.09
N VAL A 281 -24.65 -11.48 5.31
CA VAL A 281 -25.75 -10.55 5.58
C VAL A 281 -27.10 -11.25 5.43
N GLU A 282 -27.26 -12.06 4.38
CA GLU A 282 -28.47 -12.86 4.16
C GLU A 282 -28.74 -13.84 5.32
N GLU A 283 -27.73 -14.57 5.77
CA GLU A 283 -27.83 -15.51 6.89
C GLU A 283 -28.26 -14.80 8.18
N ILE A 284 -27.65 -13.66 8.51
CA ILE A 284 -27.98 -12.86 9.70
C ILE A 284 -29.43 -12.36 9.64
N LEU A 285 -29.85 -11.79 8.51
CA LEU A 285 -31.21 -11.27 8.34
C LEU A 285 -32.26 -12.40 8.43
N ASN A 286 -31.95 -13.58 7.88
CA ASN A 286 -32.81 -14.76 8.00
C ASN A 286 -32.95 -15.22 9.45
N ILE A 287 -31.87 -15.20 10.24
CA ILE A 287 -31.92 -15.51 11.68
C ILE A 287 -32.80 -14.49 12.42
N ALA A 288 -32.60 -13.20 12.19
CA ALA A 288 -33.40 -12.14 12.81
C ALA A 288 -34.89 -12.26 12.47
N LYS A 289 -35.23 -12.67 11.25
CA LYS A 289 -36.61 -12.96 10.83
C LYS A 289 -37.20 -14.17 11.58
N LYS A 290 -36.44 -15.24 11.78
CA LYS A 290 -36.89 -16.43 12.54
C LYS A 290 -37.26 -16.10 13.98
N HIS A 291 -36.59 -15.13 14.59
CA HIS A 291 -36.88 -14.68 15.96
C HIS A 291 -38.01 -13.65 16.08
N GLY A 292 -38.71 -13.34 14.97
CA GLY A 292 -39.82 -12.37 14.97
C GLY A 292 -39.37 -10.91 15.03
N SER A 293 -38.07 -10.63 14.91
CA SER A 293 -37.51 -9.27 15.00
C SER A 293 -37.60 -8.49 13.69
N LEU A 294 -38.05 -9.11 12.59
CA LEU A 294 -38.18 -8.50 11.27
C LEU A 294 -39.51 -8.90 10.61
N ASN A 295 -40.42 -7.93 10.49
CA ASN A 295 -41.73 -8.08 9.84
C ASN A 295 -41.71 -7.60 8.38
N MET A 296 -40.66 -7.89 7.63
CA MET A 296 -40.54 -7.51 6.22
C MET A 296 -40.04 -8.66 5.35
N PRO A 297 -40.42 -8.70 4.06
CA PRO A 297 -39.88 -9.68 3.13
C PRO A 297 -38.37 -9.43 2.96
N LEU A 298 -37.57 -10.49 3.10
CA LEU A 298 -36.15 -10.45 2.77
C LEU A 298 -36.06 -10.74 1.27
N ASN A 299 -35.66 -9.74 0.50
CA ASN A 299 -35.39 -9.87 -0.94
C ASN A 299 -33.91 -9.60 -1.22
N THR A 300 -33.44 -10.01 -2.39
CA THR A 300 -32.05 -9.85 -2.81
C THR A 300 -31.61 -8.38 -2.83
N GLU A 301 -32.51 -7.47 -3.20
CA GLU A 301 -32.23 -6.03 -3.24
C GLU A 301 -31.88 -5.44 -1.87
N LEU A 302 -32.64 -5.82 -0.83
CA LEU A 302 -32.38 -5.41 0.54
C LEU A 302 -31.02 -5.93 1.02
N VAL A 303 -30.74 -7.23 0.82
CA VAL A 303 -29.47 -7.84 1.25
C VAL A 303 -28.31 -7.14 0.55
N GLN A 304 -28.42 -6.92 -0.75
CA GLN A 304 -27.41 -6.20 -1.53
C GLN A 304 -27.21 -4.77 -1.02
N LYS A 305 -28.30 -4.04 -0.73
CA LYS A 305 -28.24 -2.68 -0.20
C LYS A 305 -27.56 -2.63 1.16
N VAL A 306 -27.98 -3.47 2.11
CA VAL A 306 -27.35 -3.54 3.45
C VAL A 306 -25.87 -3.92 3.35
N THR A 307 -25.53 -4.87 2.47
CA THR A 307 -24.14 -5.27 2.22
C THR A 307 -23.31 -4.10 1.69
N ASN A 308 -23.85 -3.36 0.71
CA ASN A 308 -23.17 -2.21 0.12
C ASN A 308 -23.02 -1.08 1.14
N ASP A 309 -24.10 -0.69 1.81
CA ASP A 309 -24.10 0.38 2.82
C ASP A 309 -23.07 0.10 3.93
N TYR A 310 -23.01 -1.15 4.42
CA TYR A 310 -22.01 -1.55 5.40
C TYR A 310 -20.58 -1.47 4.84
N ASN A 311 -20.35 -2.02 3.65
CA ASN A 311 -19.01 -2.05 3.08
C ASN A 311 -18.51 -0.64 2.70
N GLU A 312 -19.39 0.23 2.21
CA GLU A 312 -19.11 1.65 1.96
C GLU A 312 -18.79 2.41 3.25
N SER A 313 -19.40 2.04 4.38
CA SER A 313 -19.09 2.64 5.69
C SER A 313 -17.65 2.40 6.18
N LEU A 314 -16.94 1.42 5.60
CA LEU A 314 -15.53 1.15 5.89
C LEU A 314 -14.60 2.14 5.17
N LEU A 315 -15.10 2.81 4.13
CA LEU A 315 -14.34 3.75 3.32
C LEU A 315 -14.42 5.14 3.94
N TYR A 316 -13.29 5.83 3.98
CA TYR A 316 -13.22 7.22 4.45
C TYR A 316 -12.16 8.00 3.69
N SER A 317 -12.20 9.32 3.77
CA SER A 317 -11.35 10.17 2.93
C SER A 317 -9.87 9.98 3.28
N PRO A 318 -8.99 9.85 2.26
CA PRO A 318 -7.54 9.90 2.46
C PRO A 318 -7.01 11.17 3.14
N GLU A 319 -7.81 12.25 3.12
CA GLU A 319 -7.47 13.56 3.70
C GLU A 319 -7.82 13.65 5.19
N GLU A 320 -8.68 12.76 5.71
CA GLU A 320 -9.12 12.79 7.11
C GLU A 320 -8.01 12.35 8.08
N PRO A 321 -7.68 13.16 9.11
CA PRO A 321 -6.63 12.86 10.10
C PRO A 321 -7.12 11.88 11.17
N LYS A 322 -7.60 10.72 10.73
CA LYS A 322 -8.03 9.62 11.60
C LYS A 322 -7.48 8.31 11.06
N MET A 323 -7.39 7.33 11.94
CA MET A 323 -6.99 5.96 11.61
C MET A 323 -8.15 5.02 11.88
N PHE A 324 -8.25 3.96 11.09
CA PHE A 324 -9.19 2.87 11.35
C PHE A 324 -8.39 1.66 11.84
N PHE A 325 -8.65 1.21 13.06
CA PHE A 325 -8.05 -0.01 13.60
C PHE A 325 -9.03 -1.16 13.50
N SER A 326 -8.50 -2.36 13.23
CA SER A 326 -9.27 -3.61 13.27
C SER A 326 -8.41 -4.74 13.83
N ILE A 327 -8.96 -5.43 14.82
CA ILE A 327 -8.47 -6.66 15.41
C ILE A 327 -8.88 -7.83 14.51
N ARG A 328 -7.89 -8.57 14.01
CA ARG A 328 -8.11 -9.69 13.10
C ARG A 328 -8.35 -10.98 13.89
N GLU A 329 -9.56 -11.54 13.79
CA GLU A 329 -9.93 -12.83 14.42
C GLU A 329 -9.66 -12.83 15.95
N PRO A 330 -10.36 -11.99 16.75
CA PRO A 330 -10.17 -11.96 18.19
C PRO A 330 -10.55 -13.28 18.85
N ILE A 331 -9.73 -13.74 19.79
CA ILE A 331 -10.06 -14.86 20.69
C ILE A 331 -10.68 -14.27 21.95
N VAL A 332 -11.99 -14.48 22.13
CA VAL A 332 -12.74 -14.00 23.29
C VAL A 332 -13.03 -15.15 24.25
N ASN A 333 -12.61 -15.03 25.51
CA ASN A 333 -12.86 -16.00 26.58
C ASN A 333 -12.82 -15.30 27.96
N ARG A 334 -12.71 -16.06 29.05
CA ARG A 334 -12.63 -15.50 30.42
C ARG A 334 -11.44 -14.54 30.64
N VAL A 335 -10.35 -14.71 29.89
CA VAL A 335 -9.08 -13.98 30.07
C VAL A 335 -8.93 -12.87 29.04
N PHE A 336 -9.35 -13.10 27.79
CA PHE A 336 -9.22 -12.17 26.69
C PHE A 336 -10.60 -11.64 26.29
N SER A 337 -10.72 -10.32 26.21
CA SER A 337 -11.90 -9.65 25.72
C SER A 337 -11.61 -8.97 24.39
N SER A 338 -12.66 -8.65 23.65
CA SER A 338 -12.59 -7.70 22.54
C SER A 338 -13.83 -6.82 22.61
N SER A 339 -13.73 -5.74 23.40
CA SER A 339 -14.82 -4.78 23.60
C SER A 339 -15.23 -4.12 22.29
N ARG A 340 -14.23 -3.83 21.43
CA ARG A 340 -14.40 -3.36 20.06
C ARG A 340 -13.44 -4.09 19.15
N GLN A 341 -13.98 -4.86 18.20
CA GLN A 341 -13.15 -5.50 17.18
C GLN A 341 -12.53 -4.47 16.21
N ARG A 342 -13.15 -3.30 16.05
CA ARG A 342 -12.68 -2.25 15.15
C ARG A 342 -13.24 -0.89 15.54
N GLY A 343 -12.61 0.17 15.07
CA GLY A 343 -13.06 1.53 15.32
C GLY A 343 -12.15 2.57 14.70
N PHE A 344 -12.53 3.83 14.85
CA PHE A 344 -11.69 4.96 14.47
C PHE A 344 -10.90 5.45 15.69
N SER A 345 -9.64 5.83 15.46
CA SER A 345 -8.76 6.53 16.39
C SER A 345 -8.43 7.91 15.81
N SER A 346 -8.31 8.91 16.66
CA SER A 346 -7.94 10.28 16.27
C SER A 346 -6.55 10.69 16.75
N LYS A 347 -5.96 9.89 17.64
CA LYS A 347 -4.58 10.00 18.11
C LYS A 347 -3.71 8.90 17.54
#